data_AF-A0A963HEV3-F1
#
_entry.id   AF-A0A963HEV3-F1
#
_cell.length_a   1.000
_cell.length_b   1.000
_cell.length_c   1.000
_cell.angle_alpha   90.00
_cell.angle_beta   90.00
_cell.angle_gamma   90.00
#
_symmetry.space_group_name_H-M   'P 1'
#
loop_
_entity.id
_entity.type
_entity.pdbx_description
1 polymer ?
#
loop_
_entity_poly.entity_id
_entity_poly.type
_entity_poly.pdbx_seq_one_letter_code
_entity_poly.pdbx_strand_id
1 'polypeptide(L)'
;MQCTLTIPITTRADVTAQQVATLVQNLIDIGLADAAATIAAGEGDLASAELATNLNIGAPQVLDGDTSVPVKHWAAYADPDSAHTHGFDIADNRRILGQALMSIGTLGGDPTLSIGMEIATNPLYDLEQVPCAIVHFDEGSVALALYRIGNRLLLRPEVAVTVQPFFSDLARGRERLFWVARQQGGGHHG
;
A
#
# COMPACT_ATOMS: atom_id res chain seq x y z
N MET A 1 -5.54 -13.19 30.91
CA MET A 1 -4.68 -13.20 29.71
C MET A 1 -5.49 -12.57 28.59
N GLN A 2 -4.96 -11.53 27.92
CA GLN A 2 -5.62 -10.93 26.76
C GLN A 2 -5.09 -11.65 25.51
N CYS A 3 -6.00 -12.15 24.67
CA CYS A 3 -5.67 -12.75 23.40
C CYS A 3 -6.17 -11.83 22.29
N THR A 4 -5.31 -11.53 21.31
CA THR A 4 -5.69 -10.74 20.14
C THR A 4 -5.76 -11.67 18.93
N LEU A 5 -6.91 -11.71 18.28
CA LEU A 5 -7.12 -12.42 17.03
C LEU A 5 -7.14 -11.41 15.88
N THR A 6 -6.18 -11.52 14.97
CA THR A 6 -6.13 -10.71 13.73
C THR A 6 -6.58 -11.56 12.55
N ILE A 7 -7.59 -11.10 11.82
CA ILE A 7 -8.14 -11.80 10.66
C ILE A 7 -7.93 -10.92 9.43
N PRO A 8 -7.09 -11.32 8.45
CA PRO A 8 -6.99 -10.59 7.19
C PRO A 8 -8.27 -10.81 6.37
N ILE A 9 -8.91 -9.72 5.93
CA ILE A 9 -10.15 -9.77 5.16
C ILE A 9 -9.93 -9.00 3.86
N THR A 10 -10.15 -9.66 2.72
CA THR A 10 -10.15 -9.02 1.40
C THR A 10 -11.59 -8.81 0.95
N THR A 11 -11.92 -7.60 0.52
CA THR A 11 -13.27 -7.24 0.05
C THR A 11 -13.24 -6.59 -1.32
N ARG A 12 -14.43 -6.38 -1.90
CA ARG A 12 -14.59 -5.47 -3.03
C ARG A 12 -14.36 -4.04 -2.56
N ALA A 13 -13.88 -3.18 -3.45
CA ALA A 13 -13.56 -1.78 -3.15
C ALA A 13 -14.77 -0.93 -2.69
N ASP A 14 -16.01 -1.42 -2.83
CA ASP A 14 -17.22 -0.76 -2.35
C ASP A 14 -17.60 -1.04 -0.90
N VAL A 15 -16.96 -2.04 -0.28
CA VAL A 15 -17.22 -2.41 1.11
C VAL A 15 -16.26 -1.65 2.03
N THR A 16 -16.80 -0.88 2.97
CA THR A 16 -16.00 -0.14 3.95
C THR A 16 -15.53 -1.06 5.08
N ALA A 17 -14.41 -0.71 5.71
CA ALA A 17 -13.91 -1.46 6.87
C ALA A 17 -14.93 -1.49 8.03
N GLN A 18 -15.70 -0.42 8.20
CA GLN A 18 -16.79 -0.37 9.19
C GLN A 18 -17.91 -1.37 8.87
N GLN A 19 -18.28 -1.53 7.59
CA GLN A 19 -19.27 -2.54 7.19
C GLN A 19 -18.76 -3.95 7.47
N VAL A 20 -17.47 -4.21 7.26
CA VAL A 20 -16.84 -5.49 7.62
C VAL A 20 -16.87 -5.69 9.14
N ALA A 21 -16.48 -4.70 9.93
CA ALA A 21 -16.49 -4.79 11.39
C ALA A 21 -17.91 -5.07 11.93
N THR A 22 -18.93 -4.39 11.38
CA THR A 22 -20.34 -4.65 11.72
C THR A 22 -20.76 -6.07 11.34
N LEU A 23 -20.37 -6.57 10.16
CA LEU A 23 -20.69 -7.93 9.76
C LEU A 23 -20.03 -8.97 10.68
N VAL A 24 -18.76 -8.76 11.06
CA VAL A 24 -18.05 -9.64 11.99
C VAL A 24 -18.72 -9.61 13.37
N GLN A 25 -19.10 -8.44 13.87
CA GLN A 25 -19.84 -8.32 15.13
C GLN A 25 -21.15 -9.13 15.08
N ASN A 26 -21.94 -8.99 14.01
CA ASN A 26 -23.19 -9.73 13.85
C ASN A 26 -22.96 -11.25 13.88
N LEU A 27 -21.88 -11.76 13.27
CA LEU A 27 -21.54 -13.18 13.28
C LEU A 27 -21.16 -13.67 14.69
N ILE A 28 -20.42 -12.85 15.44
CA ILE A 28 -20.09 -13.14 16.84
C ILE A 28 -21.36 -13.21 17.69
N ASP A 29 -22.25 -12.22 17.55
CA ASP A 29 -23.49 -12.15 18.32
C ASP A 29 -24.41 -13.35 18.04
N ILE A 30 -24.52 -13.77 16.77
CA ILE A 30 -25.27 -14.97 16.38
C ILE A 30 -24.66 -16.22 17.02
N GLY A 31 -23.33 -16.39 16.96
CA GLY A 31 -22.66 -17.54 17.54
C GLY A 31 -22.81 -17.62 19.06
N LEU A 32 -22.76 -16.47 19.76
CA LEU A 32 -22.99 -16.40 21.21
C LEU A 32 -24.44 -16.71 21.58
N ALA A 33 -25.41 -16.24 20.80
CA ALA A 33 -26.81 -16.56 21.00
C ALA A 33 -27.09 -18.06 20.80
N ASP A 34 -26.49 -18.68 19.79
CA ASP A 34 -26.59 -20.12 19.54
C ASP A 34 -25.95 -20.96 20.65
N ALA A 35 -24.78 -20.55 21.15
CA ALA A 35 -24.14 -21.19 22.30
C ALA A 35 -25.02 -21.09 23.56
N ALA A 36 -25.61 -19.92 23.83
CA ALA A 36 -26.53 -19.76 24.96
C ALA A 36 -27.79 -20.65 24.83
N ALA A 37 -28.34 -20.79 23.62
CA ALA A 37 -29.47 -21.67 23.36
C ALA A 37 -29.11 -23.15 23.56
N THR A 38 -27.92 -23.56 23.12
CA THR A 38 -27.37 -24.92 23.31
C THR A 38 -27.29 -25.27 24.80
N ILE A 39 -26.76 -24.36 25.63
CA ILE A 39 -26.69 -24.54 27.09
C ILE A 39 -28.10 -24.63 27.69
N ALA A 40 -29.02 -23.75 27.28
CA ALA A 40 -30.38 -23.72 27.82
C ALA A 40 -31.18 -24.97 27.47
N ALA A 41 -30.98 -25.53 26.27
CA ALA A 41 -31.62 -26.75 25.82
C ALA A 41 -31.00 -28.01 26.46
N GLY A 42 -29.72 -27.96 26.86
CA GLY A 42 -29.01 -29.13 27.37
C GLY A 42 -28.68 -30.18 26.29
N GLU A 43 -28.73 -29.78 25.02
CA GLU A 43 -28.49 -30.62 23.85
C GLU A 43 -27.33 -30.06 23.02
N GLY A 44 -26.60 -30.93 22.31
CA GLY A 44 -25.46 -30.53 21.46
C GLY A 44 -24.10 -30.56 22.17
N ASP A 45 -23.14 -29.76 21.69
CA ASP A 45 -21.79 -29.66 22.26
C ASP A 45 -21.76 -28.62 23.38
N LEU A 46 -22.15 -29.06 24.58
CA LEU A 46 -22.20 -28.22 25.77
C LEU A 46 -20.82 -27.65 26.16
N ALA A 47 -19.74 -28.41 25.96
CA ALA A 47 -18.40 -27.98 26.34
C ALA A 47 -17.93 -26.77 25.51
N SER A 48 -18.16 -26.81 24.19
CA SER A 48 -17.85 -25.69 23.30
C SER A 48 -18.76 -24.49 23.56
N ALA A 49 -20.04 -24.71 23.86
CA ALA A 49 -20.99 -23.65 24.16
C ALA A 49 -20.67 -22.92 25.49
N GLU A 50 -20.33 -23.67 26.53
CA GLU A 50 -19.86 -23.11 27.80
C GLU A 50 -18.56 -22.32 27.61
N LEU A 51 -17.62 -22.85 26.83
CA LEU A 51 -16.39 -22.11 26.51
C LEU A 51 -16.71 -20.79 25.81
N ALA A 52 -17.54 -20.81 24.76
CA ALA A 52 -17.89 -19.63 23.97
C ALA A 52 -18.56 -18.53 24.82
N THR A 53 -19.53 -18.89 25.66
CA THR A 53 -20.25 -17.94 26.53
C THR A 53 -19.39 -17.39 27.67
N ASN A 54 -18.32 -18.08 28.06
CA ASN A 54 -17.35 -17.59 29.04
C ASN A 54 -16.28 -16.64 28.46
N LEU A 55 -16.22 -16.48 27.12
CA LEU A 55 -15.32 -15.53 26.49
C LEU A 55 -15.86 -14.10 26.60
N ASN A 56 -15.01 -13.16 27.01
CA ASN A 56 -15.31 -11.73 26.89
C ASN A 56 -14.76 -11.22 25.54
N ILE A 57 -15.59 -11.24 24.51
CA ILE A 57 -15.22 -10.83 23.15
C ILE A 57 -15.51 -9.33 23.01
N GLY A 58 -14.46 -8.52 22.89
CA GLY A 58 -14.59 -7.09 22.60
C GLY A 58 -15.09 -6.84 21.17
N ALA A 59 -15.63 -5.64 20.92
CA ALA A 59 -16.08 -5.27 19.59
C ALA A 59 -14.91 -5.34 18.57
N PRO A 60 -15.14 -5.86 17.35
CA PRO A 60 -14.15 -5.84 16.28
C PRO A 60 -13.63 -4.42 16.06
N GLN A 61 -12.31 -4.27 16.11
CA GLN A 61 -11.66 -3.01 15.78
C GLN A 61 -11.08 -3.11 14.38
N VAL A 62 -11.41 -2.11 13.55
CA VAL A 62 -10.72 -1.91 12.29
C VAL A 62 -9.31 -1.44 12.63
N LEU A 63 -8.32 -2.23 12.23
CA LEU A 63 -6.94 -1.80 12.21
C LEU A 63 -6.74 -1.09 10.87
N ASP A 64 -6.39 0.21 10.90
CA ASP A 64 -6.04 0.94 9.68
C ASP A 64 -4.85 0.24 9.02
N GLY A 65 -5.14 -0.36 7.87
CA GLY A 65 -4.25 -1.28 7.19
C GLY A 65 -3.33 -0.60 6.19
N ASP A 66 -2.66 0.48 6.57
CA ASP A 66 -1.41 0.85 5.89
C ASP A 66 -0.25 0.17 6.63
N THR A 67 -0.32 -1.16 6.73
CA THR A 67 0.80 -1.97 7.21
C THR A 67 1.81 -2.07 6.09
N SER A 68 2.94 -1.39 6.26
CA SER A 68 4.16 -1.69 5.50
C SER A 68 4.40 -3.19 5.53
N VAL A 69 4.35 -3.82 4.35
CA VAL A 69 4.61 -5.25 4.23
C VAL A 69 6.13 -5.43 4.11
N PRO A 70 6.79 -6.15 5.04
CA PRO A 70 8.19 -6.48 4.86
C PRO A 70 8.38 -7.34 3.61
N VAL A 71 9.26 -6.89 2.71
CA VAL A 71 9.61 -7.57 1.46
C VAL A 71 11.11 -7.82 1.37
N LYS A 72 11.48 -8.75 0.50
CA LYS A 72 12.88 -9.09 0.18
C LYS A 72 13.10 -9.01 -1.31
N HIS A 73 14.37 -9.08 -1.72
CA HIS A 73 14.73 -9.12 -3.14
C HIS A 73 14.00 -10.30 -3.83
N TRP A 74 13.43 -10.07 -5.02
CA TRP A 74 12.56 -11.03 -5.72
C TRP A 74 13.18 -12.43 -5.89
N ALA A 75 14.51 -12.50 -6.11
CA ALA A 75 15.21 -13.78 -6.29
C ALA A 75 15.36 -14.59 -4.98
N ALA A 76 15.11 -13.98 -3.82
CA ALA A 76 15.26 -14.60 -2.50
C ALA A 76 13.98 -15.27 -2.00
N TYR A 77 12.85 -15.18 -2.71
CA TYR A 77 11.58 -15.79 -2.28
C TYR A 77 11.59 -17.33 -2.27
N ALA A 78 12.52 -17.96 -2.99
CA ALA A 78 12.71 -19.41 -2.91
C ALA A 78 13.36 -19.86 -1.59
N ASP A 79 14.03 -18.95 -0.88
CA ASP A 79 14.69 -19.21 0.40
C ASP A 79 13.86 -18.61 1.55
N PRO A 80 13.22 -19.42 2.40
CA PRO A 80 12.40 -18.93 3.51
C PRO A 80 13.22 -18.18 4.57
N ASP A 81 14.51 -18.49 4.73
CA ASP A 81 15.36 -17.94 5.78
C ASP A 81 16.00 -16.60 5.38
N SER A 82 15.91 -16.24 4.11
CA SER A 82 16.41 -14.95 3.62
C SER A 82 15.64 -13.78 4.24
N ALA A 83 16.41 -12.81 4.76
CA ALA A 83 15.89 -11.66 5.48
C ALA A 83 15.05 -10.74 4.59
N HIS A 84 13.97 -10.21 5.18
CA HIS A 84 13.28 -9.05 4.64
C HIS A 84 14.14 -7.81 4.88
N THR A 85 14.28 -6.98 3.86
CA THR A 85 15.18 -5.82 3.87
C THR A 85 14.47 -4.52 3.55
N HIS A 86 13.26 -4.58 3.00
CA HIS A 86 12.47 -3.42 2.59
C HIS A 86 11.05 -3.50 3.13
N GLY A 87 10.37 -2.37 3.23
CA GLY A 87 8.93 -2.26 3.45
C GLY A 87 8.24 -1.81 2.18
N PHE A 88 7.05 -2.36 1.90
CA PHE A 88 6.21 -1.99 0.77
C PHE A 88 4.85 -1.51 1.29
N ASP A 89 4.49 -0.27 0.97
CA ASP A 89 3.21 0.34 1.35
C ASP A 89 2.35 0.62 0.12
N ILE A 90 1.04 0.44 0.26
CA ILE A 90 0.04 0.77 -0.76
C ILE A 90 -1.11 1.50 -0.08
N ALA A 91 -1.27 2.78 -0.37
CA ALA A 91 -2.38 3.59 0.11
C ALA A 91 -3.40 3.82 -1.01
N ASP A 92 -4.64 3.35 -0.79
CA ASP A 92 -5.75 3.52 -1.72
C ASP A 92 -6.60 4.75 -1.36
N ASN A 93 -6.23 5.89 -1.95
CA ASN A 93 -6.93 7.16 -1.79
C ASN A 93 -7.91 7.47 -2.94
N ARG A 94 -8.26 6.47 -3.78
CA ARG A 94 -8.99 6.71 -5.04
C ARG A 94 -10.36 7.35 -4.85
N ARG A 95 -11.00 7.10 -3.70
CA ARG A 95 -12.33 7.64 -3.38
C ARG A 95 -12.31 9.01 -2.69
N ILE A 96 -11.16 9.43 -2.17
CA ILE A 96 -11.03 10.67 -1.40
C ILE A 96 -10.27 11.72 -2.22
N LEU A 97 -9.14 11.33 -2.80
CA LEU A 97 -8.24 12.21 -3.56
C LEU A 97 -8.15 11.84 -5.05
N GLY A 98 -8.75 10.71 -5.46
CA GLY A 98 -8.61 10.22 -6.85
C GLY A 98 -7.26 9.59 -7.15
N GLN A 99 -6.51 9.20 -6.12
CA GLN A 99 -5.12 8.76 -6.22
C GLN A 99 -4.90 7.36 -5.62
N ALA A 100 -3.98 6.60 -6.19
CA ALA A 100 -3.37 5.45 -5.53
C ALA A 100 -1.88 5.74 -5.32
N LEU A 101 -1.35 5.49 -4.12
CA LEU A 101 0.04 5.72 -3.78
C LEU A 101 0.70 4.39 -3.43
N MET A 102 1.93 4.19 -3.91
CA MET A 102 2.76 3.05 -3.54
C MET A 102 4.14 3.55 -3.14
N SER A 103 4.70 2.99 -2.07
CA SER A 103 6.08 3.27 -1.63
C SER A 103 6.85 1.99 -1.35
N ILE A 104 8.14 2.03 -1.61
CA ILE A 104 9.09 1.01 -1.20
C ILE A 104 10.34 1.66 -0.62
N GLY A 105 10.76 1.23 0.56
CA GLY A 105 11.91 1.78 1.28
C GLY A 105 12.62 0.72 2.11
N THR A 106 13.81 1.03 2.63
CA THR A 106 14.55 0.10 3.49
C THR A 106 13.90 -0.06 4.87
N LEU A 107 13.93 -1.28 5.44
CA LEU A 107 13.51 -1.51 6.84
C LEU A 107 14.52 -0.82 7.76
N GLY A 108 14.19 0.39 8.21
CA GLY A 108 15.12 1.26 8.95
C GLY A 108 14.99 2.75 8.60
N GLY A 109 14.20 3.07 7.56
CA GLY A 109 13.95 4.45 7.11
C GLY A 109 14.54 4.69 5.72
N ASP A 110 14.74 5.97 5.38
CA ASP A 110 15.16 6.43 4.06
C ASP A 110 16.43 5.72 3.51
N PRO A 111 16.51 5.52 2.18
CA PRO A 111 15.68 6.15 1.15
C PRO A 111 14.41 5.38 0.77
N THR A 112 13.38 6.13 0.35
CA THR A 112 12.07 5.63 -0.07
C THR A 112 11.76 6.06 -1.50
N LEU A 113 11.39 5.13 -2.38
CA LEU A 113 10.84 5.42 -3.70
C LEU A 113 9.31 5.37 -3.62
N SER A 114 8.62 6.42 -4.05
CA SER A 114 7.16 6.40 -4.12
C SER A 114 6.61 6.85 -5.47
N ILE A 115 5.45 6.28 -5.81
CA ILE A 115 4.72 6.56 -7.04
C ILE A 115 3.25 6.78 -6.70
N GLY A 116 2.74 7.96 -7.05
CA GLY A 116 1.31 8.27 -7.08
C GLY A 116 0.75 8.04 -8.47
N MET A 117 -0.47 7.49 -8.58
CA MET A 117 -1.18 7.33 -9.83
C MET A 117 -2.53 8.03 -9.77
N GLU A 118 -2.86 8.79 -10.82
CA GLU A 118 -4.09 9.59 -10.89
C GLU A 118 -4.58 9.79 -12.33
N ILE A 119 -5.76 10.39 -12.46
CA ILE A 119 -6.23 10.96 -13.74
C ILE A 119 -5.90 12.45 -13.72
N ALA A 120 -4.94 12.86 -14.54
CA ALA A 120 -4.50 14.26 -14.63
C ALA A 120 -4.97 14.90 -15.95
N THR A 121 -4.87 16.22 -16.06
CA THR A 121 -5.08 16.90 -17.35
C THR A 121 -3.82 16.83 -18.21
N ASN A 122 -3.98 16.64 -19.52
CA ASN A 122 -2.87 16.57 -20.46
C ASN A 122 -2.07 17.90 -20.48
N PRO A 123 -0.78 17.88 -20.11
CA PRO A 123 -0.01 19.10 -19.89
C PRO A 123 0.39 19.83 -21.18
N LEU A 124 0.17 19.25 -22.36
CA LEU A 124 0.56 19.87 -23.63
C LEU A 124 -0.48 20.86 -24.17
N TYR A 125 -1.76 20.62 -23.87
CA TYR A 125 -2.85 21.41 -24.43
C TYR A 125 -4.09 21.53 -23.53
N ASP A 126 -4.13 20.83 -22.39
CA ASP A 126 -5.12 21.03 -21.32
C ASP A 126 -6.59 20.73 -21.71
N LEU A 127 -6.80 19.86 -22.71
CA LEU A 127 -8.14 19.54 -23.24
C LEU A 127 -8.65 18.14 -22.88
N GLU A 128 -7.77 17.23 -22.45
CA GLU A 128 -8.14 15.85 -22.19
C GLU A 128 -7.61 15.37 -20.82
N GLN A 129 -8.33 14.44 -20.22
CA GLN A 129 -7.91 13.73 -19.01
C GLN A 129 -7.14 12.47 -19.42
N VAL A 130 -5.98 12.26 -18.81
CA VAL A 130 -5.07 11.16 -19.13
C VAL A 130 -4.56 10.46 -17.87
N PRO A 131 -4.28 9.15 -17.93
CA PRO A 131 -3.57 8.47 -16.84
C PRO A 131 -2.20 9.10 -16.60
N CYS A 132 -1.89 9.36 -15.34
CA CYS A 132 -0.66 9.98 -14.88
C CYS A 132 -0.02 9.14 -13.78
N ALA A 133 1.30 9.01 -13.80
CA ALA A 133 2.09 8.52 -12.68
C ALA A 133 3.06 9.61 -12.24
N ILE A 134 3.04 9.96 -10.96
CA ILE A 134 3.93 10.94 -10.34
C ILE A 134 4.96 10.15 -9.54
N VAL A 135 6.23 10.31 -9.88
CA VAL A 135 7.35 9.66 -9.22
C VAL A 135 7.99 10.64 -8.26
N HIS A 136 8.24 10.22 -7.04
CA HIS A 136 8.89 11.02 -6.01
C HIS A 136 10.28 10.48 -5.67
N PHE A 137 11.17 11.37 -5.21
CA PHE A 137 12.45 10.98 -4.62
C PHE A 137 12.31 10.47 -3.18
N ASP A 138 11.31 10.98 -2.46
CA ASP A 138 11.02 10.77 -1.04
C ASP A 138 9.57 11.19 -0.72
N GLU A 139 9.15 11.05 0.54
CA GLU A 139 7.84 11.51 1.02
C GLU A 139 7.76 13.05 1.02
N GLY A 140 7.43 13.63 -0.13
CA GLY A 140 7.18 15.06 -0.27
C GLY A 140 7.89 15.73 -1.44
N SER A 141 8.81 15.06 -2.13
CA SER A 141 9.47 15.64 -3.31
C SER A 141 9.19 14.89 -4.60
N VAL A 142 8.41 15.54 -5.46
CA VAL A 142 8.18 15.08 -6.83
C VAL A 142 9.48 15.15 -7.63
N ALA A 143 9.83 14.05 -8.29
CA ALA A 143 10.91 13.98 -9.25
C ALA A 143 10.40 14.29 -10.66
N LEU A 144 9.36 13.59 -11.09
CA LEU A 144 8.78 13.73 -12.43
C LEU A 144 7.35 13.21 -12.47
N ALA A 145 6.62 13.59 -13.52
CA ALA A 145 5.35 12.99 -13.89
C ALA A 145 5.45 12.31 -15.27
N LEU A 146 4.77 11.18 -15.42
CA LEU A 146 4.63 10.41 -16.65
C LEU A 146 3.15 10.41 -17.08
N TYR A 147 2.86 10.96 -18.26
CA TYR A 147 1.51 11.02 -18.81
C TYR A 147 1.35 10.02 -19.95
N ARG A 148 0.30 9.20 -19.92
CA ARG A 148 -0.06 8.30 -21.02
C ARG A 148 -0.88 9.07 -22.07
N ILE A 149 -0.23 9.49 -23.15
CA ILE A 149 -0.85 10.26 -24.25
C ILE A 149 -0.78 9.44 -25.53
N GLY A 150 -1.94 9.02 -26.05
CA GLY A 150 -2.03 8.14 -27.22
C GLY A 150 -1.17 6.88 -27.02
N ASN A 151 -0.19 6.67 -27.90
CA ASN A 151 0.75 5.54 -27.84
C ASN A 151 2.12 5.84 -27.21
N ARG A 152 2.26 6.97 -26.52
CA ARG A 152 3.54 7.39 -25.91
C ARG A 152 3.39 7.63 -24.41
N LEU A 153 4.54 7.75 -23.74
CA LEU A 153 4.65 8.32 -22.41
C LEU A 153 5.35 9.67 -22.54
N LEU A 154 4.72 10.73 -22.03
CA LEU A 154 5.35 12.03 -21.90
C LEU A 154 5.95 12.13 -20.50
N LEU A 155 7.24 12.41 -20.42
CA LEU A 155 7.95 12.66 -19.17
C LEU A 155 8.06 14.17 -18.94
N ARG A 156 7.59 14.64 -17.78
CA ARG A 156 7.70 16.02 -17.32
C ARG A 156 8.45 16.04 -15.99
N PRO A 157 9.73 16.45 -15.95
CA PRO A 157 10.44 16.65 -14.70
C PRO A 157 9.79 17.76 -13.88
N GLU A 158 9.88 17.68 -12.55
CA GLU A 158 9.53 18.78 -11.66
C GLU A 158 10.47 19.98 -11.87
N VAL A 159 10.06 21.17 -11.44
CA VAL A 159 10.93 22.35 -11.47
C VAL A 159 12.23 22.06 -10.72
N ALA A 160 13.36 22.47 -11.31
CA ALA A 160 14.71 22.19 -10.81
C ALA A 160 15.11 20.70 -10.78
N VAL A 161 14.37 19.80 -11.43
CA VAL A 161 14.80 18.42 -11.69
C VAL A 161 15.36 18.29 -13.11
N THR A 162 16.49 17.60 -13.24
CA THR A 162 17.15 17.35 -14.52
C THR A 162 17.14 15.87 -14.86
N VAL A 163 17.04 15.58 -16.16
CA VAL A 163 17.15 14.22 -16.71
C VAL A 163 18.40 14.15 -17.58
N GLN A 164 19.44 13.49 -17.09
CA GLN A 164 20.77 13.51 -17.69
C GLN A 164 21.13 12.13 -18.27
N PRO A 165 21.38 12.02 -19.59
CA PRO A 165 21.74 10.74 -20.19
C PRO A 165 23.20 10.38 -19.88
N PHE A 166 23.46 9.08 -19.68
CA PHE A 166 24.80 8.51 -19.65
C PHE A 166 24.79 7.12 -20.31
N PHE A 167 25.97 6.54 -20.52
CA PHE A 167 26.09 5.18 -21.02
C PHE A 167 26.80 4.31 -20.00
N SER A 168 26.35 3.06 -19.85
CA SER A 168 26.98 2.07 -18.98
C SER A 168 26.94 0.69 -19.63
N ASP A 169 27.92 -0.14 -19.32
CA ASP A 169 27.94 -1.54 -19.74
C ASP A 169 27.16 -2.37 -18.72
N LEU A 170 25.96 -2.80 -19.11
CA LEU A 170 25.12 -3.72 -18.33
C LEU A 170 25.28 -5.15 -18.85
N ALA A 171 24.69 -6.12 -18.15
CA ALA A 171 24.84 -7.55 -18.46
C ALA A 171 24.49 -7.94 -19.92
N ARG A 172 23.69 -7.12 -20.62
CA ARG A 172 23.25 -7.35 -22.00
C ARG A 172 23.96 -6.46 -23.04
N GLY A 173 24.92 -5.63 -22.62
CA GLY A 173 25.68 -4.74 -23.49
C GLY A 173 25.67 -3.28 -23.03
N ARG A 174 26.18 -2.40 -23.88
CA ARG A 174 26.24 -0.97 -23.60
C ARG A 174 24.86 -0.34 -23.77
N GLU A 175 24.31 0.19 -22.68
CA GLU A 175 22.98 0.77 -22.64
C GLU A 175 23.04 2.27 -22.34
N ARG A 176 22.04 3.01 -22.83
CA ARG A 176 21.83 4.43 -22.48
C ARG A 176 20.90 4.50 -21.29
N LEU A 177 21.38 5.12 -20.22
CA LEU A 177 20.68 5.30 -18.96
C LEU A 177 20.44 6.79 -18.70
N PHE A 178 19.58 7.11 -17.74
CA PHE A 178 19.23 8.48 -17.40
C PHE A 178 19.23 8.66 -15.88
N TRP A 179 19.97 9.65 -15.40
CA TRP A 179 19.82 10.15 -14.03
C TRP A 179 18.69 11.15 -13.98
N VAL A 180 17.78 10.98 -13.02
CA VAL A 180 16.82 12.00 -12.61
C VAL A 180 17.34 12.58 -11.29
N ALA A 181 17.68 13.86 -11.26
CA ALA A 181 18.31 14.48 -10.09
C ALA A 181 17.87 15.94 -9.91
N ARG A 182 17.73 16.38 -8.66
CA ARG A 182 17.56 17.81 -8.33
C ARG A 182 18.82 18.58 -8.71
N GLN A 183 18.68 19.79 -9.25
CA GLN A 183 19.78 20.74 -9.32
C GLN A 183 20.16 21.10 -7.88
N GLN A 184 21.36 20.73 -7.45
CA GLN A 184 21.92 21.30 -6.24
C GLN A 184 22.13 22.79 -6.51
N GLY A 185 21.44 23.66 -5.76
CA GLY A 185 21.69 25.09 -5.82
C GLY A 185 23.18 25.31 -5.58
N GLY A 186 23.87 25.91 -6.56
CA GLY A 186 25.26 26.28 -6.41
C GLY A 186 25.39 27.20 -5.20
N GLY A 187 25.95 26.68 -4.11
CA GLY A 187 26.41 27.52 -3.02
C GLY A 187 27.44 28.49 -3.58
N HIS A 188 27.06 29.76 -3.66
CA HIS A 188 28.04 30.83 -3.76
C HIS A 188 28.89 30.80 -2.49
N HIS A 189 30.04 30.13 -2.56
CA HIS A 189 31.17 30.48 -1.73
C HIS A 189 31.76 31.76 -2.31
N GLY A 190 31.23 32.89 -1.85
CA GLY A 190 31.94 34.17 -1.86
C GLY A 190 32.91 34.25 -0.68
#